data_AF-A0A967GNL2-F1
#
_entry.id   AF-A0A967GNL2-F1
#
_cell.length_a   1.000
_cell.length_b   1.000
_cell.length_c   1.000
_cell.angle_alpha   90.00
_cell.angle_beta   90.00
_cell.angle_gamma   90.00
#
_symmetry.space_group_name_H-M   'P 1'
#
loop_
_entity.id
_entity.type
_entity.pdbx_description
1 polymer ?
#
loop_
_entity_poly.entity_id
_entity_poly.type
_entity_poly.pdbx_seq_one_letter_code
_entity_poly.pdbx_strand_id
1 'polypeptide(L)'
;RMYPRWRKRAAIRHGGEDKLEKKLMEVPEQMRKNGISMLSFEVGQPRSGHEVFLLRGVGKDGEPIQTFLEWLVFVPTRTVYRVIDAETRQARRIERKGYQVAIAKKGTKDWYFIDGSNLTIPELRSFFPSLPEEKGLLGVPPVGGEELKD
;
A
#
# COMPACT_ATOMS: atom_id res chain seq x y z
N ARG A 1 4.09 4.03 9.94
CA ARG A 1 4.62 5.20 9.19
C ARG A 1 4.53 4.91 7.70
N MET A 2 4.27 5.91 6.85
CA MET A 2 4.27 5.71 5.39
C MET A 2 5.69 5.60 4.84
N TYR A 3 5.90 4.80 3.79
CA TYR A 3 7.23 4.68 3.17
C TYR A 3 7.72 6.03 2.62
N PRO A 4 8.92 6.52 3.00
CA PRO A 4 9.35 7.88 2.68
C PRO A 4 9.42 8.18 1.18
N ARG A 5 9.94 7.25 0.36
CA ARG A 5 10.03 7.46 -1.09
C ARG A 5 8.65 7.49 -1.75
N TRP A 6 7.70 6.69 -1.24
CA TRP A 6 6.32 6.77 -1.67
C TRP A 6 5.69 8.11 -1.28
N ARG A 7 5.85 8.54 0.00
CA ARG A 7 5.32 9.82 0.49
C ARG A 7 5.85 11.00 -0.34
N LYS A 8 7.15 11.00 -0.66
CA LYS A 8 7.77 12.02 -1.52
C LYS A 8 7.13 12.05 -2.92
N ARG A 9 6.91 10.90 -3.56
CA ARG A 9 6.25 10.86 -4.88
C ARG A 9 4.78 11.28 -4.82
N ALA A 10 4.06 10.86 -3.77
CA ALA A 10 2.70 11.29 -3.53
C ALA A 10 2.61 12.81 -3.33
N ALA A 11 3.53 13.40 -2.57
CA ALA A 11 3.60 14.84 -2.35
C ALA A 11 3.78 15.60 -3.66
N ILE A 12 4.69 15.16 -4.54
CA ILE A 12 4.88 15.77 -5.87
C ILE A 12 3.57 15.77 -6.67
N ARG A 13 2.86 14.64 -6.71
CA ARG A 13 1.57 14.52 -7.43
C ARG A 13 0.46 15.39 -6.85
N HIS A 14 0.50 15.66 -5.55
CA HIS A 14 -0.50 16.46 -4.84
C HIS A 14 -0.08 17.93 -4.65
N GLY A 15 1.05 18.35 -5.22
CA GLY A 15 1.51 19.73 -5.20
C GLY A 15 2.18 20.18 -3.91
N GLY A 16 2.81 19.24 -3.18
CA GLY A 16 3.59 19.49 -1.95
C GLY A 16 3.24 18.55 -0.79
N GLU A 17 4.08 18.52 0.23
CA GLU A 17 3.84 17.71 1.44
C GLU A 17 2.65 18.21 2.24
N ASP A 18 2.49 19.52 2.41
CA ASP A 18 1.37 20.12 3.15
C ASP A 18 0.02 19.80 2.50
N LYS A 19 -0.06 19.84 1.17
CA LYS A 19 -1.29 19.49 0.43
C LYS A 19 -1.61 18.01 0.53
N LEU A 20 -0.59 17.15 0.47
CA LEU A 20 -0.78 15.71 0.70
C LEU A 20 -1.29 15.46 2.13
N GLU A 21 -0.68 16.08 3.13
CA GLU A 21 -1.06 15.92 4.53
C GLU A 21 -2.49 16.38 4.79
N LYS A 22 -2.85 17.57 4.29
CA LYS A 22 -4.23 18.06 4.35
C LYS A 22 -5.21 17.08 3.70
N LYS A 23 -4.89 16.58 2.50
CA LYS A 23 -5.74 15.63 1.79
C LYS A 23 -5.92 14.32 2.56
N LEU A 24 -4.87 13.82 3.21
CA LEU A 24 -4.94 12.62 4.05
C LEU A 24 -5.81 12.85 5.29
N MET A 25 -5.72 14.01 5.94
CA MET A 25 -6.56 14.37 7.09
C MET A 25 -8.03 14.56 6.73
N GLU A 26 -8.34 14.94 5.48
CA GLU A 26 -9.72 15.10 5.01
C GLU A 26 -10.42 13.77 4.71
N VAL A 27 -9.69 12.66 4.52
CA VAL A 27 -10.29 11.36 4.13
C VAL A 27 -11.36 10.89 5.12
N PRO A 28 -11.13 10.84 6.45
CA PRO A 28 -12.15 10.38 7.39
C PRO A 28 -13.42 11.24 7.34
N GLU A 29 -13.27 12.56 7.19
CA GLU A 29 -14.41 13.47 7.11
C GLU A 29 -15.18 13.32 5.80
N GLN A 30 -14.48 13.10 4.68
CA GLN A 30 -15.12 12.77 3.40
C GLN A 30 -15.88 11.44 3.47
N MET A 31 -15.31 10.41 4.09
CA MET A 31 -16.00 9.14 4.31
C MET A 31 -17.29 9.35 5.11
N ARG A 32 -17.20 10.07 6.24
CA ARG A 32 -18.35 10.37 7.09
C ARG A 32 -19.45 11.13 6.34
N LYS A 33 -19.10 12.17 5.57
CA LYS A 33 -20.05 12.93 4.74
C LYS A 33 -20.76 12.08 3.71
N ASN A 34 -20.09 11.06 3.19
CA ASN A 34 -20.65 10.10 2.23
C ASN A 34 -21.35 8.91 2.90
N GLY A 35 -21.61 8.96 4.20
CA GLY A 35 -22.29 7.87 4.91
C GLY A 35 -21.46 6.58 5.02
N ILE A 36 -20.13 6.67 4.88
CA ILE A 36 -19.20 5.55 4.95
C ILE A 36 -18.58 5.52 6.35
N SER A 37 -18.64 4.37 7.01
CA SER A 37 -17.99 4.11 8.29
C SER A 37 -17.23 2.80 8.23
N MET A 38 -16.00 2.76 8.71
CA MET A 38 -15.23 1.53 8.82
C MET A 38 -15.69 0.77 10.08
N LEU A 39 -16.17 -0.46 9.90
CA LEU A 39 -16.63 -1.33 10.99
C LEU A 39 -15.49 -2.18 11.55
N SER A 40 -14.67 -2.77 10.67
CA SER A 40 -13.51 -3.57 11.08
C SER A 40 -12.36 -3.42 10.11
N PHE A 41 -11.15 -3.62 10.64
CA PHE A 41 -9.91 -3.71 9.87
C PHE A 41 -9.08 -4.85 10.45
N GLU A 42 -8.89 -5.88 9.65
CA GLU A 42 -8.19 -7.11 10.02
C GLU A 42 -6.92 -7.24 9.17
N VAL A 43 -5.84 -7.70 9.81
CA VAL A 43 -4.57 -7.98 9.17
C VAL A 43 -4.33 -9.48 9.19
N GLY A 44 -4.09 -10.08 8.03
CA GLY A 44 -3.80 -11.49 7.91
C GLY A 44 -2.31 -11.81 8.01
N GLN A 45 -1.97 -13.09 7.91
CA GLN A 45 -0.58 -13.53 7.92
C GLN A 45 0.17 -13.07 6.65
N PRO A 46 1.46 -12.70 6.77
CA PRO A 46 2.31 -12.38 5.61
C PRO A 46 2.25 -13.47 4.54
N ARG A 47 2.04 -13.07 3.28
CA ARG A 47 1.90 -14.02 2.16
C ARG A 47 3.24 -14.33 1.49
N SER A 48 4.09 -13.33 1.37
CA SER A 48 5.41 -13.46 0.76
C SER A 48 6.34 -12.34 1.24
N GLY A 49 7.63 -12.62 1.21
CA GLY A 49 8.70 -11.69 1.57
C GLY A 49 9.80 -11.71 0.51
N HIS A 50 10.33 -10.54 0.19
CA HIS A 50 11.38 -10.34 -0.80
C HIS A 50 12.51 -9.53 -0.18
N GLU A 51 13.74 -9.99 -0.39
CA GLU A 51 14.90 -9.13 -0.22
C GLU A 51 15.02 -8.27 -1.49
N VAL A 52 14.99 -6.95 -1.32
CA VAL A 52 15.11 -6.01 -2.43
C VAL A 52 16.33 -5.14 -2.28
N PHE A 53 17.01 -4.90 -3.39
CA PHE A 53 18.16 -4.00 -3.45
C PHE A 53 17.84 -2.75 -4.25
N LEU A 54 18.30 -1.60 -3.75
CA LEU A 54 18.33 -0.38 -4.53
C LEU A 54 19.63 -0.33 -5.34
N LEU A 55 19.48 -0.36 -6.66
CA LEU A 55 20.56 -0.07 -7.61
C LEU A 55 20.84 1.43 -7.58
N ARG A 56 22.08 1.81 -7.30
CA ARG A 56 22.53 3.20 -7.34
C ARG A 56 23.73 3.35 -8.26
N GLY A 57 23.45 3.71 -9.51
CA GLY A 57 24.49 4.03 -10.48
C GLY A 57 25.33 2.82 -10.89
N VAL A 58 26.40 3.12 -11.61
CA VAL A 58 27.31 2.16 -12.20
C VAL A 58 28.69 2.42 -11.60
N GLY A 59 29.33 1.38 -11.10
CA GLY A 59 30.72 1.43 -10.63
C GLY A 59 31.67 1.78 -11.76
N LYS A 60 32.93 2.05 -11.42
CA LYS A 60 33.95 2.41 -12.41
C LYS A 60 34.13 1.36 -13.50
N ASP A 61 33.78 0.10 -13.19
CA ASP A 61 33.94 -1.06 -14.07
C ASP A 61 32.65 -1.43 -14.84
N GLY A 62 31.62 -0.58 -14.83
CA GLY A 62 30.36 -0.89 -15.53
C GLY A 62 29.35 -1.71 -14.72
N GLU A 63 29.72 -2.16 -13.51
CA GLU A 63 28.87 -2.98 -12.66
C GLU A 63 27.84 -2.15 -11.85
N PRO A 64 26.57 -2.55 -11.75
CA PRO A 64 25.59 -1.85 -10.92
C PRO A 64 25.98 -1.86 -9.44
N ILE A 65 26.06 -0.68 -8.80
CA ILE A 65 26.33 -0.61 -7.36
C ILE A 65 25.02 -0.89 -6.61
N GLN A 66 24.96 -2.03 -5.92
CA GLN A 66 23.87 -2.38 -5.01
C GLN A 66 24.13 -1.76 -3.63
N THR A 67 23.22 -0.91 -3.11
CA THR A 67 23.50 -0.16 -1.87
C THR A 67 22.61 -0.53 -0.69
N PHE A 68 21.31 -0.73 -0.89
CA PHE A 68 20.36 -0.88 0.23
C PHE A 68 19.58 -2.17 0.12
N LEU A 69 19.79 -3.07 1.07
CA LEU A 69 18.98 -4.28 1.24
C LEU A 69 17.79 -3.96 2.17
N GLU A 70 16.58 -3.98 1.60
CA GLU A 70 15.33 -3.84 2.34
C GLU A 70 14.56 -5.16 2.29
N TRP A 71 13.84 -5.48 3.38
CA TRP A 71 12.82 -6.52 3.40
C TRP A 71 11.51 -5.91 2.95
N LEU A 72 10.87 -6.53 1.96
CA LEU A 72 9.55 -6.18 1.48
C LEU A 72 8.60 -7.35 1.71
N VAL A 73 7.57 -7.14 2.52
CA VAL A 73 6.63 -8.18 2.94
C VAL A 73 5.21 -7.78 2.53
N PHE A 74 4.52 -8.68 1.85
CA PHE A 74 3.13 -8.47 1.45
C PHE A 74 2.18 -9.03 2.50
N VAL A 75 1.38 -8.15 3.12
CA VAL A 75 0.51 -8.48 4.26
C VAL A 75 -0.95 -8.26 3.86
N PRO A 76 -1.77 -9.31 3.73
CA PRO A 76 -3.18 -9.17 3.37
C PRO A 76 -3.96 -8.42 4.44
N THR A 77 -4.95 -7.65 4.00
CA THR A 77 -5.87 -6.92 4.87
C THR A 77 -7.31 -7.14 4.44
N ARG A 78 -8.22 -7.15 5.42
CA ARG A 78 -9.66 -7.23 5.20
C ARG A 78 -10.32 -6.08 5.95
N THR A 79 -11.08 -5.26 5.24
CA THR A 79 -11.79 -4.12 5.81
C THR A 79 -13.27 -4.26 5.54
N VAL A 80 -14.10 -4.11 6.56
CA VAL A 80 -15.56 -4.06 6.39
C VAL A 80 -16.02 -2.62 6.60
N TYR A 81 -16.73 -2.09 5.62
CA TYR A 81 -17.36 -0.78 5.68
C TYR A 81 -18.86 -0.93 5.81
N ARG A 82 -19.47 -0.03 6.57
CA ARG A 82 -20.88 0.29 6.47
C ARG A 82 -21.01 1.47 5.51
N VAL A 83 -21.89 1.35 4.53
CA VAL A 83 -22.23 2.41 3.59
C VAL A 83 -23.72 2.67 3.68
N ILE A 84 -24.10 3.91 3.94
CA ILE A 84 -25.51 4.34 3.83
C ILE A 84 -25.76 4.73 2.38
N ASP A 85 -26.63 3.99 1.71
CA ASP A 85 -27.05 4.28 0.35
C ASP A 85 -27.77 5.64 0.31
N ALA A 86 -27.34 6.53 -0.59
CA ALA A 86 -27.84 7.90 -0.64
C ALA A 86 -29.31 7.99 -1.10
N GLU A 87 -29.76 7.05 -1.94
CA GLU A 87 -31.11 7.03 -2.51
C GLU A 87 -32.09 6.31 -1.60
N THR A 88 -31.73 5.10 -1.17
CA THR A 88 -32.61 4.21 -0.40
C THR A 88 -32.49 4.40 1.11
N ARG A 89 -31.45 5.10 1.59
CA ARG A 89 -31.10 5.28 3.02
C ARG A 89 -30.82 3.97 3.77
N GLN A 90 -30.75 2.85 3.08
CA GLN A 90 -30.45 1.56 3.68
C GLN A 90 -28.94 1.42 3.95
N ALA A 91 -28.61 0.73 5.04
CA ALA A 91 -27.23 0.42 5.35
C ALA A 91 -26.83 -0.87 4.63
N ARG A 92 -25.70 -0.82 3.90
CA ARG A 92 -25.06 -1.97 3.27
C ARG A 92 -23.71 -2.22 3.91
N ARG A 93 -23.29 -3.49 3.95
CA ARG A 93 -21.97 -3.90 4.44
C ARG A 93 -21.12 -4.29 3.25
N ILE A 94 -20.02 -3.58 3.06
CA ILE A 94 -19.10 -3.83 1.94
C ILE A 94 -17.78 -4.32 2.52
N GLU A 95 -17.39 -5.51 2.10
CA GLU A 95 -16.06 -6.05 2.37
C GLU A 95 -15.08 -5.59 1.29
N ARG A 96 -13.88 -5.18 1.72
CA ARG A 96 -12.74 -4.92 0.85
C ARG A 96 -11.57 -5.80 1.27
N LYS A 97 -11.07 -6.61 0.32
CA LYS A 97 -9.82 -7.36 0.43
C LYS A 97 -8.72 -6.53 -0.19
N GLY A 98 -7.63 -6.34 0.54
CA GLY A 98 -6.48 -5.55 0.12
C GLY A 98 -5.19 -6.10 0.70
N TYR A 99 -4.12 -5.32 0.63
CA TYR A 99 -2.88 -5.65 1.31
C TYR A 99 -2.03 -4.40 1.59
N GLN A 100 -1.19 -4.50 2.62
CA GLN A 100 -0.11 -3.57 2.89
C GLN A 100 1.21 -4.15 2.39
N VAL A 101 2.08 -3.29 1.89
CA VAL A 101 3.49 -3.60 1.64
C VAL A 101 4.28 -3.08 2.84
N ALA A 102 4.72 -3.99 3.70
CA ALA A 102 5.56 -3.67 4.86
C ALA A 102 7.03 -3.70 4.44
N ILE A 103 7.74 -2.60 4.70
CA ILE A 103 9.12 -2.38 4.26
C ILE A 103 9.99 -2.07 5.47
N ALA A 104 11.10 -2.77 5.61
CA ALA A 104 12.11 -2.49 6.62
C ALA A 104 13.51 -2.56 6.03
N LYS A 105 14.40 -1.65 6.45
CA LYS A 105 15.83 -1.80 6.16
C LYS A 105 16.36 -3.02 6.91
N LYS A 106 17.13 -3.88 6.25
CA LYS A 106 17.71 -5.05 6.93
C LYS A 106 18.57 -4.60 8.11
N GLY A 107 18.37 -5.27 9.26
CA GLY A 107 19.05 -4.92 10.52
C GLY A 107 18.40 -3.81 11.33
N THR A 108 17.27 -3.25 10.91
CA THR A 108 16.50 -2.27 11.70
C THR A 108 15.14 -2.83 12.14
N LYS A 109 14.54 -2.22 13.16
CA LYS A 109 13.16 -2.50 13.60
C LYS A 109 12.15 -1.50 13.02
N ASP A 110 12.62 -0.61 12.15
CA ASP A 110 11.84 0.50 11.61
C ASP A 110 11.03 0.06 10.40
N TRP A 111 9.75 -0.24 10.64
CA TRP A 111 8.81 -0.58 9.59
C TRP A 111 8.11 0.65 9.00
N TYR A 112 7.96 0.59 7.68
CA TYR A 112 7.18 1.51 6.87
C TYR A 112 6.15 0.74 6.05
N PHE A 113 5.10 1.42 5.65
CA PHE A 113 3.97 0.80 4.97
C PHE A 113 3.59 1.58 3.72
N ILE A 114 3.11 0.85 2.72
CA ILE A 114 2.38 1.38 1.57
C ILE A 114 1.08 0.58 1.42
N ASP A 115 -0.04 1.27 1.19
CA ASP A 115 -1.26 0.59 0.76
C ASP A 115 -1.04 0.01 -0.64
N GLY A 116 -0.93 -1.31 -0.72
CA GLY A 116 -0.69 -2.04 -1.95
C GLY A 116 -1.96 -2.26 -2.78
N SER A 117 -3.13 -2.00 -2.20
CA SER A 117 -4.43 -2.26 -2.85
C SER A 117 -4.65 -1.43 -4.11
N ASN A 118 -3.95 -0.29 -4.23
CA ASN A 118 -4.04 0.63 -5.36
C ASN A 118 -2.71 0.74 -6.15
N LEU A 119 -1.72 -0.11 -5.88
CA LEU A 119 -0.44 -0.09 -6.59
C LEU A 119 -0.41 -1.14 -7.71
N THR A 120 0.04 -0.69 -8.88
CA THR A 120 0.41 -1.61 -9.95
C THR A 120 1.80 -2.22 -9.71
N ILE A 121 2.08 -3.39 -10.30
CA ILE A 121 3.42 -4.00 -10.22
C ILE A 121 4.52 -3.07 -10.78
N PRO A 122 4.34 -2.41 -11.94
CA PRO A 122 5.32 -1.44 -12.43
C PRO A 122 5.58 -0.29 -11.45
N GLU A 123 4.53 0.25 -10.80
CA GLU A 123 4.72 1.28 -9.78
C GLU A 123 5.50 0.75 -8.58
N LEU A 124 5.22 -0.47 -8.11
CA LEU A 124 5.98 -1.08 -7.02
C LEU A 124 7.46 -1.28 -7.41
N ARG A 125 7.72 -1.82 -8.60
CA ARG A 125 9.08 -1.99 -9.15
C ARG A 125 9.81 -0.66 -9.33
N SER A 126 9.10 0.42 -9.64
CA SER A 126 9.73 1.74 -9.72
C SER A 126 10.29 2.22 -8.37
N PHE A 127 9.81 1.68 -7.24
CA PHE A 127 10.45 1.85 -5.94
C PHE A 127 11.53 0.77 -5.71
N PHE A 128 11.25 -0.47 -6.10
CA PHE A 128 12.10 -1.65 -5.86
C PHE A 128 12.40 -2.41 -7.16
N PRO A 129 13.39 -1.95 -7.97
CA PRO A 129 13.61 -2.49 -9.31
C PRO A 129 14.00 -3.97 -9.35
N SER A 130 14.57 -4.48 -8.25
CA SER A 130 14.99 -5.88 -8.12
C SER A 130 13.85 -6.87 -7.87
N LEU A 131 12.61 -6.41 -7.69
CA LEU A 131 11.47 -7.30 -7.54
C LEU A 131 11.30 -8.16 -8.82
N PRO A 132 10.56 -9.28 -8.76
CA PRO A 132 10.09 -9.97 -9.97
C PRO A 132 9.10 -9.14 -10.80
N GLU A 133 9.04 -9.36 -12.12
CA GLU A 133 8.03 -8.75 -13.01
C GLU A 133 6.72 -9.50 -12.96
N GLU A 134 6.81 -10.82 -12.83
CA GLU A 134 5.67 -11.70 -12.87
C GLU A 134 4.91 -11.67 -11.53
N LYS A 135 3.61 -11.40 -11.62
CA LYS A 135 2.71 -11.34 -10.46
C LYS A 135 2.73 -12.62 -9.62
N GLY A 136 2.85 -13.78 -10.27
CA GLY A 136 2.90 -15.08 -9.60
C GLY A 136 4.11 -15.19 -8.66
N LEU A 137 5.26 -14.69 -9.09
CA LEU A 137 6.51 -14.74 -8.32
C LEU A 137 6.51 -13.76 -7.14
N LEU A 138 5.77 -12.65 -7.24
CA LEU A 138 5.64 -11.70 -6.14
C LEU A 138 4.83 -12.26 -4.97
N GLY A 139 3.87 -13.16 -5.24
CA GLY A 139 2.97 -13.67 -4.22
C GLY A 139 2.05 -12.59 -3.64
N VAL A 140 1.69 -11.56 -4.41
CA VAL A 140 0.80 -10.48 -3.94
C VAL A 140 -0.56 -11.05 -3.50
N PRO A 141 -1.11 -10.61 -2.36
CA PRO A 141 -2.45 -11.00 -1.95
C PRO A 141 -3.52 -10.56 -2.96
N PRO A 142 -4.65 -11.28 -3.04
CA PRO A 142 -5.77 -10.85 -3.87
C PRO A 142 -6.32 -9.51 -3.37
N VAL A 143 -6.69 -8.65 -4.31
CA VAL A 143 -7.42 -7.42 -4.06
C VAL A 143 -8.81 -7.60 -4.63
N GLY A 144 -9.83 -7.12 -3.91
CA GLY A 144 -11.21 -7.19 -4.36
C GLY A 144 -12.16 -6.70 -3.29
N GLY A 145 -13.42 -7.05 -3.45
CA GLY A 145 -14.45 -6.72 -2.49
C GLY A 145 -15.80 -7.24 -2.96
N GLU A 146 -16.71 -7.36 -2.01
CA GLU A 146 -18.07 -7.83 -2.23
C GLU A 146 -19.01 -7.22 -1.20
N GLU A 147 -20.27 -7.09 -1.56
CA GLU A 147 -21.32 -6.77 -0.59
C GLU A 147 -21.60 -8.02 0.24
N LEU A 148 -21.54 -7.87 1.56
CA LEU A 148 -21.89 -8.93 2.49
C LEU A 148 -23.41 -9.00 2.60
N LYS A 149 -23.98 -10.15 2.29
CA LYS A 149 -25.38 -10.45 2.61
C LYS A 149 -25.49 -10.68 4.10
N ASP A 150 -26.47 -10.02 4.72
CA ASP A 150 -26.83 -10.28 6.12
C ASP A 150 -27.47 -11.66 6.29
#